data_AF-A0A6A5FVK4-F1
#
_entry.id   AF-A0A6A5FVK4-F1
#
_cell.length_a   1.000
_cell.length_b   1.000
_cell.length_c   1.000
_cell.angle_alpha   90.00
_cell.angle_beta   90.00
_cell.angle_gamma   90.00
#
_symmetry.space_group_name_H-M   'P 1'
#
loop_
_entity.id
_entity.type
_entity.pdbx_description
1 polymer ?
#
loop_
_entity_poly.entity_id
_entity_poly.type
_entity_poly.pdbx_seq_one_letter_code
_entity_poly.pdbx_strand_id
1 'polypeptide(L)'
;MVVYTKLNNVLTGENISIPINSLWYEYNSYFNRTNKTAHYFLYKYNVRYEDKMPIYEPDACVAFPLLNSNDEEEKQYKFIHVGERETFSNGSVRVRCDSFNGSIRRISEPVKGCYSNGTVHEFGTNWNEPNYGDDTISYRDYQCQKSKSGYMENKVVGCSYTYECLDSFDNFHSCGIYLHLNEPAQIANNKTVKCIEKEDGNVTVIEVNEYKEHGCTLDGQFHSLYKQFINEKRAAVFSCRWRKELDKQYCTFNGKLYVIGAILKLSNGCLFICHKQTNIFHCDHQLSGFEVIGKPRRVKRS
;
A
#
# COMPACT_ATOMS: atom_id res chain seq x y z
N MET A 1 -40.84 -6.07 -44.74
CA MET A 1 -41.30 -4.91 -43.96
C MET A 1 -40.74 -5.07 -42.55
N VAL A 2 -39.70 -4.31 -42.19
CA VAL A 2 -39.09 -4.38 -40.86
C VAL A 2 -39.84 -3.39 -39.96
N VAL A 3 -40.51 -3.91 -38.93
CA VAL A 3 -41.22 -3.07 -37.95
C VAL A 3 -40.22 -2.73 -36.84
N TYR A 4 -40.06 -1.43 -36.55
CA TYR A 4 -39.20 -0.93 -35.49
C TYR A 4 -40.06 -0.51 -34.29
N THR A 5 -39.68 -0.92 -33.09
CA THR A 5 -40.25 -0.35 -31.85
C THR A 5 -39.34 0.79 -31.40
N LYS A 6 -39.89 2.01 -31.25
CA LYS A 6 -39.21 3.14 -30.60
C LYS A 6 -39.35 2.98 -29.09
N LEU A 7 -38.24 2.89 -28.39
CA LEU A 7 -38.18 2.98 -26.93
C LEU A 7 -37.40 4.24 -26.55
N ASN A 8 -37.97 5.05 -25.66
CA ASN A 8 -37.26 6.18 -25.05
C ASN A 8 -36.35 5.63 -23.95
N ASN A 9 -35.05 5.89 -24.05
CA ASN A 9 -34.12 5.67 -22.95
C ASN A 9 -34.45 6.67 -21.85
N VAL A 10 -34.96 6.18 -20.72
CA VAL A 10 -35.45 7.04 -19.62
C VAL A 10 -34.32 7.82 -18.94
N LEU A 11 -33.06 7.36 -19.07
CA LEU A 11 -31.89 8.01 -18.47
C LEU A 11 -31.26 9.08 -19.37
N THR A 12 -31.39 8.96 -20.69
CA THR A 12 -30.77 9.90 -21.66
C THR A 12 -31.77 10.71 -22.49
N GLY A 13 -33.06 10.33 -22.49
CA GLY A 13 -34.09 10.95 -23.32
C GLY A 13 -34.00 10.62 -24.81
N GLU A 14 -33.04 9.78 -25.22
CA GLU A 14 -32.83 9.44 -26.63
C GLU A 14 -33.75 8.30 -27.09
N ASN A 15 -34.28 8.42 -28.31
CA ASN A 15 -35.08 7.40 -28.97
C ASN A 15 -34.18 6.30 -29.55
N ILE A 16 -34.31 5.08 -29.06
CA ILE A 16 -33.60 3.92 -29.59
C ILE A 16 -34.59 3.08 -30.41
N SER A 17 -34.20 2.73 -31.64
CA SER A 17 -34.93 1.80 -32.51
C SER A 17 -34.25 0.44 -32.53
N ILE A 18 -34.94 -0.59 -32.06
CA ILE A 18 -34.43 -1.97 -32.03
C ILE A 18 -35.23 -2.82 -33.05
N PRO A 19 -34.56 -3.59 -33.94
CA PRO A 19 -35.24 -4.53 -34.82
C PRO A 19 -35.79 -5.73 -34.04
N ILE A 20 -37.04 -6.10 -34.30
CA ILE A 20 -37.84 -7.04 -33.47
C ILE A 20 -37.34 -8.51 -33.50
N ASN A 21 -36.42 -8.88 -34.39
CA ASN A 21 -35.99 -10.27 -34.55
C ASN A 21 -34.87 -10.73 -33.58
N SER A 22 -34.53 -9.98 -32.53
CA SER A 22 -33.56 -10.41 -31.51
C SER A 22 -34.18 -10.88 -30.18
N LEU A 23 -35.49 -11.12 -30.13
CA LEU A 23 -36.17 -11.58 -28.92
C LEU A 23 -36.20 -13.12 -28.89
N TRP A 24 -35.20 -13.71 -28.24
CA TRP A 24 -35.37 -15.04 -27.64
C TRP A 24 -35.89 -14.90 -26.21
N TYR A 25 -36.94 -15.68 -25.96
CA TYR A 25 -37.77 -15.74 -24.79
C TYR A 25 -36.99 -16.07 -23.50
N GLU A 26 -37.50 -15.49 -22.41
CA GLU A 26 -37.51 -16.01 -21.04
C GLU A 26 -36.14 -16.26 -20.37
N TYR A 27 -35.94 -15.58 -19.22
CA TYR A 27 -34.74 -15.53 -18.38
C TYR A 27 -33.55 -14.74 -18.93
N ASN A 28 -33.50 -13.43 -18.65
CA ASN A 28 -32.25 -12.67 -18.68
C ASN A 28 -32.27 -11.49 -17.70
N SER A 29 -32.10 -11.79 -16.41
CA SER A 29 -31.78 -10.80 -15.38
C SER A 29 -30.27 -10.53 -15.23
N TYR A 30 -29.41 -11.03 -16.13
CA TYR A 30 -27.95 -10.81 -16.00
C TYR A 30 -27.17 -10.55 -17.29
N PHE A 31 -27.74 -10.72 -18.49
CA PHE A 31 -27.01 -10.50 -19.74
C PHE A 31 -27.95 -10.07 -20.87
N ASN A 32 -28.21 -8.77 -21.00
CA ASN A 32 -28.50 -8.20 -22.31
C ASN A 32 -27.25 -7.46 -22.78
N ARG A 33 -26.25 -8.26 -23.20
CA ARG A 33 -25.06 -7.84 -23.93
C ARG A 33 -25.50 -7.26 -25.28
N THR A 34 -25.86 -5.99 -25.31
CA THR A 34 -25.91 -5.26 -26.57
C THR A 34 -24.48 -4.99 -27.02
N ASN A 35 -24.09 -5.67 -28.09
CA ASN A 35 -22.76 -5.59 -28.73
C ASN A 35 -22.56 -4.26 -29.49
N LYS A 36 -22.94 -3.13 -28.87
CA LYS A 36 -22.78 -1.77 -29.37
C LYS A 36 -22.23 -0.89 -28.25
N THR A 37 -20.89 -0.87 -28.13
CA THR A 37 -19.98 0.28 -27.88
C THR A 37 -20.43 1.56 -27.12
N ALA A 38 -21.53 1.60 -26.37
CA ALA A 38 -22.10 2.87 -25.93
C ALA A 38 -22.37 3.07 -24.43
N HIS A 39 -22.09 2.14 -23.50
CA HIS A 39 -22.24 2.46 -22.08
C HIS A 39 -21.11 1.85 -21.21
N TYR A 40 -20.14 2.68 -20.86
CA TYR A 40 -18.94 2.39 -20.06
C TYR A 40 -19.22 2.12 -18.57
N PHE A 41 -20.49 1.93 -18.20
CA PHE A 41 -21.01 1.96 -16.83
C PHE A 41 -22.10 0.91 -16.67
N LEU A 42 -22.08 0.19 -15.55
CA LEU A 42 -23.04 -0.84 -15.19
C LEU A 42 -23.84 -0.39 -13.97
N TYR A 43 -25.16 -0.54 -14.05
CA TYR A 43 -26.08 -0.28 -12.96
C TYR A 43 -26.82 -1.57 -12.60
N LYS A 44 -27.02 -1.82 -11.31
CA LYS A 44 -27.93 -2.85 -10.84
C LYS A 44 -29.37 -2.37 -10.98
N TYR A 45 -30.18 -3.17 -11.66
CA TYR A 45 -31.61 -2.93 -11.77
C TYR A 45 -32.33 -3.56 -10.58
N ASN A 46 -33.10 -2.76 -9.87
CA ASN A 46 -34.01 -3.21 -8.84
C ASN A 46 -35.38 -2.53 -9.01
N VAL A 47 -36.38 -2.96 -8.26
CA VAL A 47 -37.73 -2.41 -8.32
C VAL A 47 -38.21 -2.10 -6.90
N ARG A 48 -38.72 -0.89 -6.67
CA ARG A 48 -39.34 -0.55 -5.39
C ARG A 48 -40.61 -1.37 -5.20
N TYR A 49 -40.78 -1.94 -4.02
CA TYR A 49 -41.90 -2.82 -3.73
C TYR A 49 -43.24 -2.07 -3.75
N GLU A 50 -43.24 -0.81 -3.32
CA GLU A 50 -44.43 0.00 -3.06
C GLU A 50 -45.14 0.45 -4.34
N ASP A 51 -44.39 0.89 -5.35
CA ASP A 51 -44.93 1.51 -6.56
C ASP A 51 -44.44 0.86 -7.85
N LYS A 52 -43.66 -0.22 -7.73
CA LYS A 52 -43.01 -0.91 -8.84
C LYS A 52 -42.12 0.00 -9.71
N MET A 53 -41.71 1.16 -9.19
CA MET A 53 -40.78 2.01 -9.93
C MET A 53 -39.39 1.36 -10.00
N PRO A 54 -38.71 1.47 -11.16
CA PRO A 54 -37.36 0.98 -11.31
C PRO A 54 -36.37 1.81 -10.49
N ILE A 55 -35.44 1.14 -9.83
CA ILE A 55 -34.27 1.72 -9.16
C ILE A 55 -33.03 1.26 -9.92
N TYR A 56 -32.14 2.21 -10.21
CA TYR A 56 -30.84 1.93 -10.82
C TYR A 56 -29.76 2.29 -9.81
N GLU A 57 -29.07 1.28 -9.29
CA GLU A 57 -27.97 1.48 -8.35
C GLU A 57 -26.62 1.42 -9.08
N PRO A 58 -25.71 2.38 -8.84
CA PRO A 58 -24.34 2.33 -9.32
C PRO A 58 -23.63 1.00 -9.01
N ASP A 59 -23.12 0.29 -10.01
CA ASP A 59 -22.44 -1.02 -9.79
C ASP A 59 -20.97 -1.01 -10.20
N ALA A 60 -20.66 -0.73 -11.47
CA ALA A 60 -19.28 -0.83 -11.97
C ALA A 60 -19.00 0.04 -13.20
N CYS A 61 -17.71 0.22 -13.49
CA CYS A 61 -17.20 0.83 -14.70
C CYS A 61 -16.53 -0.22 -15.57
N VAL A 62 -16.65 -0.07 -16.88
CA VAL A 62 -15.93 -0.92 -17.84
C VAL A 62 -14.56 -0.31 -18.14
N ALA A 63 -13.51 -1.03 -17.78
CA ALA A 63 -12.15 -0.74 -18.20
C ALA A 63 -11.79 -1.62 -19.41
N PHE A 64 -11.49 -0.95 -20.51
CA PHE A 64 -10.89 -1.56 -21.68
C PHE A 64 -9.41 -1.75 -21.38
N PRO A 65 -8.80 -2.90 -21.73
CA PRO A 65 -7.34 -2.99 -21.68
C PRO A 65 -6.77 -1.91 -22.60
N LEU A 66 -6.15 -0.88 -21.99
CA LEU A 66 -5.34 0.08 -22.71
C LEU A 66 -3.98 -0.60 -22.98
N LEU A 67 -3.96 -1.33 -24.11
CA LEU A 67 -2.82 -1.74 -24.94
C LEU A 67 -2.16 -3.12 -24.70
N ASN A 68 -1.81 -3.73 -25.86
CA ASN A 68 -0.89 -4.84 -26.14
C ASN A 68 -1.37 -6.30 -26.06
N SER A 69 -2.58 -6.62 -26.53
CA SER A 69 -2.84 -7.97 -27.05
C SER A 69 -2.99 -7.92 -28.56
N ASN A 70 -2.12 -8.65 -29.28
CA ASN A 70 -2.28 -8.93 -30.71
C ASN A 70 -3.39 -9.97 -30.97
N ASP A 71 -4.02 -10.46 -29.90
CA ASP A 71 -5.07 -11.46 -29.96
C ASP A 71 -6.44 -10.76 -29.93
N GLU A 72 -7.15 -10.75 -31.07
CA GLU A 72 -8.45 -10.11 -31.17
C GLU A 72 -9.52 -10.75 -30.27
N GLU A 73 -9.28 -11.98 -29.78
CA GLU A 73 -10.19 -12.72 -28.90
C GLU A 73 -9.99 -12.41 -27.40
N GLU A 74 -8.86 -11.81 -26.99
CA GLU A 74 -8.54 -11.47 -25.59
C GLU A 74 -8.79 -9.99 -25.22
N LYS A 75 -9.69 -9.30 -25.90
CA LYS A 75 -10.25 -8.03 -25.38
C LYS A 75 -11.21 -8.32 -24.22
N GLN A 76 -10.71 -8.95 -23.15
CA GLN A 76 -11.46 -9.17 -21.93
C GLN A 76 -11.75 -7.82 -21.28
N TYR A 77 -13.02 -7.44 -21.28
CA TYR A 77 -13.50 -6.31 -20.50
C TYR A 77 -13.22 -6.57 -19.02
N LYS A 78 -12.50 -5.67 -18.35
CA LYS A 78 -12.36 -5.70 -16.90
C LYS A 78 -13.41 -4.79 -16.28
N PHE A 79 -14.19 -5.32 -15.34
CA PHE A 79 -15.14 -4.55 -14.57
C PHE A 79 -14.47 -4.05 -13.30
N ILE A 80 -14.61 -2.76 -13.01
CA ILE A 80 -14.12 -2.12 -11.79
C ILE A 80 -15.35 -1.69 -11.01
N HIS A 81 -15.63 -2.31 -9.88
CA HIS A 81 -16.82 -1.96 -9.10
C HIS A 81 -16.67 -0.56 -8.48
N VAL A 82 -17.81 0.06 -8.17
CA VAL A 82 -17.84 1.37 -7.49
C VAL A 82 -17.05 1.29 -6.18
N GLY A 83 -16.09 2.20 -6.02
CA GLY A 83 -15.14 2.24 -4.90
C GLY A 83 -13.81 1.53 -5.18
N GLU A 84 -13.75 0.72 -6.24
CA GLU A 84 -12.53 0.01 -6.63
C GLU A 84 -11.67 0.82 -7.60
N ARG A 85 -10.39 0.45 -7.64
CA ARG A 85 -9.40 1.02 -8.55
C ARG A 85 -8.48 -0.08 -9.05
N GLU A 86 -7.99 0.12 -10.25
CA GLU A 86 -7.13 -0.83 -10.95
C GLU A 86 -6.06 -0.09 -11.72
N THR A 87 -4.90 -0.72 -11.90
CA THR A 87 -3.77 -0.13 -12.63
C THR A 87 -3.50 -0.93 -13.91
N PHE A 88 -3.38 -0.22 -15.02
CA PHE A 88 -3.25 -0.72 -16.39
C PHE A 88 -1.97 -0.20 -17.05
N SER A 89 -1.70 -0.68 -18.26
CA SER A 89 -0.59 -0.22 -19.10
C SER A 89 0.74 -0.29 -18.34
N ASN A 90 1.04 -1.46 -17.78
CA ASN A 90 2.22 -1.75 -16.96
C ASN A 90 2.44 -0.72 -15.84
N GLY A 91 1.40 -0.39 -15.08
CA GLY A 91 1.52 0.50 -13.94
C GLY A 91 1.33 1.99 -14.25
N SER A 92 1.27 2.40 -15.53
CA SER A 92 1.30 3.82 -15.91
C SER A 92 -0.04 4.54 -15.81
N VAL A 93 -1.16 3.82 -15.89
CA VAL A 93 -2.51 4.40 -15.83
C VAL A 93 -3.30 3.74 -14.73
N ARG A 94 -3.82 4.53 -13.79
CA ARG A 94 -4.75 4.06 -12.78
C ARG A 94 -6.16 4.47 -13.14
N VAL A 95 -7.08 3.52 -13.14
CA VAL A 95 -8.50 3.75 -13.39
C VAL A 95 -9.28 3.46 -12.12
N ARG A 96 -10.11 4.41 -11.68
CA ARG A 96 -11.02 4.24 -10.55
C ARG A 96 -12.47 4.38 -11.01
N CYS A 97 -13.37 3.63 -10.38
CA CYS A 97 -14.81 3.78 -10.55
C CYS A 97 -15.42 4.37 -9.27
N ASP A 98 -16.07 5.53 -9.38
CA ASP A 98 -16.70 6.22 -8.25
C ASP A 98 -18.20 6.43 -8.49
N SER A 99 -18.97 6.57 -7.41
CA SER A 99 -20.32 7.09 -7.44
C SER A 99 -20.33 8.56 -6.99
N PHE A 100 -21.02 9.41 -7.75
CA PHE A 100 -21.20 10.82 -7.44
C PHE A 100 -22.65 11.21 -7.67
N ASN A 101 -23.37 11.57 -6.61
CA ASN A 101 -24.79 11.95 -6.63
C ASN A 101 -25.71 10.94 -7.36
N GLY A 102 -25.48 9.65 -7.17
CA GLY A 102 -26.27 8.58 -7.81
C GLY A 102 -25.83 8.21 -9.23
N SER A 103 -24.85 8.92 -9.80
CA SER A 103 -24.26 8.63 -11.10
C SER A 103 -22.90 7.96 -10.97
N ILE A 104 -22.54 7.09 -11.90
CA ILE A 104 -21.20 6.48 -11.96
C ILE A 104 -20.24 7.40 -12.73
N ARG A 105 -19.01 7.51 -12.24
CA ARG A 105 -17.90 8.18 -12.92
C ARG A 105 -16.67 7.27 -12.98
N ARG A 106 -16.11 7.13 -14.18
CA ARG A 106 -14.79 6.52 -14.40
C ARG A 106 -13.74 7.62 -14.44
N ILE A 107 -12.69 7.48 -13.66
CA ILE A 107 -11.56 8.43 -13.61
C ILE A 107 -10.31 7.67 -14.02
N SER A 108 -9.62 8.15 -15.06
CA SER A 108 -8.33 7.63 -15.50
C SER A 108 -7.25 8.67 -15.21
N GLU A 109 -6.23 8.30 -14.44
CA GLU A 109 -5.16 9.19 -14.01
C GLU A 109 -3.79 8.58 -14.33
N PRO A 110 -2.80 9.39 -14.75
CA PRO A 110 -1.43 8.91 -14.84
C PRO A 110 -0.88 8.60 -13.45
N VAL A 111 -0.19 7.47 -13.31
CA VAL A 111 0.49 7.09 -12.08
C VAL A 111 1.83 7.79 -12.02
N LYS A 112 2.06 8.51 -10.91
CA LYS A 112 3.38 9.05 -10.59
C LYS A 112 4.19 7.94 -9.94
N GLY A 113 5.33 7.62 -10.54
CA GLY A 113 6.16 6.52 -10.08
C GLY A 113 7.52 6.47 -10.76
N CYS A 114 8.20 5.38 -10.50
CA CYS A 114 9.53 5.05 -10.98
C CYS A 114 9.41 4.17 -12.22
N TYR A 115 9.98 4.58 -13.35
CA TYR A 115 9.93 3.80 -14.57
C TYR A 115 11.13 2.85 -14.62
N SER A 116 10.87 1.55 -14.73
CA SER A 116 11.89 0.54 -15.02
C SER A 116 11.35 -0.55 -15.95
N ASN A 117 12.15 -0.92 -16.94
CA ASN A 117 11.86 -2.01 -17.88
C ASN A 117 10.40 -2.04 -18.43
N GLY A 118 9.90 -0.89 -18.89
CA GLY A 118 8.53 -0.80 -19.44
C GLY A 118 7.41 -0.75 -18.41
N THR A 119 7.73 -0.69 -17.11
CA THR A 119 6.78 -0.70 -16.00
C THR A 119 6.93 0.54 -15.13
N VAL A 120 5.82 1.13 -14.69
CA VAL A 120 5.80 2.23 -13.71
C VAL A 120 5.50 1.64 -12.33
N HIS A 121 6.45 1.77 -11.42
CA HIS A 121 6.34 1.35 -10.02
C HIS A 121 5.87 2.51 -9.14
N GLU A 122 4.81 2.29 -8.38
CA GLU A 122 4.32 3.27 -7.41
C GLU A 122 5.37 3.58 -6.32
N PHE A 123 5.25 4.75 -5.70
CA PHE A 123 6.12 5.15 -4.60
C PHE A 123 6.10 4.13 -3.45
N GLY A 124 7.29 3.74 -2.97
CA GLY A 124 7.46 2.78 -1.88
C GLY A 124 7.43 1.31 -2.32
N THR A 125 7.00 1.01 -3.54
CA THR A 125 7.00 -0.34 -4.10
C THR A 125 8.42 -0.83 -4.32
N ASN A 126 8.66 -2.11 -4.00
CA ASN A 126 9.91 -2.81 -4.29
C ASN A 126 9.73 -3.73 -5.49
N TRP A 127 10.81 -3.93 -6.25
CA TRP A 127 10.87 -4.94 -7.31
C TRP A 127 12.30 -5.46 -7.47
N ASN A 128 12.41 -6.57 -8.19
CA ASN A 128 13.67 -7.27 -8.40
C ASN A 128 14.10 -7.12 -9.86
N GLU A 129 15.39 -6.89 -10.08
CA GLU A 129 16.00 -6.93 -11.39
C GLU A 129 17.18 -7.93 -11.40
N PRO A 130 17.48 -8.56 -12.55
CA PRO A 130 18.62 -9.47 -12.65
C PRO A 130 19.94 -8.76 -12.31
N ASN A 131 20.77 -9.38 -11.49
CA ASN A 131 22.13 -8.92 -11.22
C ASN A 131 23.11 -9.65 -12.13
N TYR A 132 23.87 -8.92 -12.95
CA TYR A 132 24.76 -9.53 -13.93
C TYR A 132 26.20 -9.56 -13.40
N GLY A 133 26.90 -10.68 -13.64
CA GLY A 133 28.33 -10.82 -13.33
C GLY A 133 28.66 -11.22 -11.88
N ASP A 134 27.70 -11.74 -11.11
CA ASP A 134 27.92 -12.35 -9.79
C ASP A 134 26.98 -13.54 -9.58
N ASP A 135 27.50 -14.76 -9.64
CA ASP A 135 26.70 -16.00 -9.57
C ASP A 135 26.07 -16.23 -8.19
N THR A 136 26.57 -15.56 -7.16
CA THR A 136 26.07 -15.69 -5.78
C THR A 136 24.83 -14.82 -5.52
N ILE A 137 24.52 -13.90 -6.44
CA ILE A 137 23.41 -12.96 -6.32
C ILE A 137 22.60 -12.99 -7.61
N SER A 138 21.44 -13.63 -7.57
CA SER A 138 20.57 -13.72 -8.76
C SER A 138 19.85 -12.40 -9.06
N TYR A 139 19.49 -11.65 -8.01
CA TYR A 139 18.67 -10.44 -8.15
C TYR A 139 19.15 -9.31 -7.24
N ARG A 140 19.07 -8.09 -7.76
CA ARG A 140 19.17 -6.85 -7.00
C ARG A 140 17.77 -6.28 -6.75
N ASP A 141 17.58 -5.73 -5.57
CA ASP A 141 16.30 -5.19 -5.13
C ASP A 141 16.28 -3.68 -5.27
N TYR A 142 15.29 -3.18 -5.98
CA TYR A 142 15.01 -1.76 -6.12
C TYR A 142 13.82 -1.34 -5.29
N GLN A 143 13.80 -0.06 -4.92
CA GLN A 143 12.63 0.62 -4.39
C GLN A 143 12.40 1.93 -5.10
N CYS A 144 11.13 2.26 -5.36
CA CYS A 144 10.77 3.57 -5.85
C CYS A 144 10.79 4.57 -4.70
N GLN A 145 11.72 5.53 -4.75
CA GLN A 145 11.87 6.53 -3.70
C GLN A 145 11.80 7.94 -4.30
N LYS A 146 11.48 8.92 -3.44
CA LYS A 146 11.53 10.32 -3.80
C LYS A 146 12.91 10.86 -3.47
N SER A 147 13.59 11.44 -4.45
CA SER A 147 14.91 12.03 -4.26
C SER A 147 14.82 13.40 -3.59
N LYS A 148 15.98 13.95 -3.23
CA LYS A 148 16.07 15.26 -2.55
C LYS A 148 15.54 16.41 -3.41
N SER A 149 15.68 16.30 -4.73
CA SER A 149 15.13 17.25 -5.71
C SER A 149 13.62 17.09 -5.91
N GLY A 150 13.02 16.04 -5.35
CA GLY A 150 11.59 15.79 -5.35
C GLY A 150 11.08 14.94 -6.52
N TYR A 151 11.98 14.47 -7.38
CA TYR A 151 11.67 13.52 -8.45
C TYR A 151 11.61 12.08 -7.91
N MET A 152 10.94 11.20 -8.65
CA MET A 152 10.92 9.77 -8.34
C MET A 152 12.12 9.09 -8.99
N GLU A 153 12.85 8.30 -8.21
CA GLU A 153 14.07 7.63 -8.62
C GLU A 153 14.05 6.16 -8.19
N ASN A 154 14.54 5.30 -9.09
CA ASN A 154 14.77 3.89 -8.83
C ASN A 154 16.05 3.79 -8.01
N LYS A 155 15.98 3.21 -6.81
CA LYS A 155 17.16 3.08 -5.95
C LYS A 155 17.38 1.64 -5.55
N VAL A 156 18.62 1.17 -5.68
CA VAL A 156 19.01 -0.13 -5.12
C VAL A 156 18.89 -0.06 -3.59
N VAL A 157 18.20 -1.03 -3.01
CA VAL A 157 17.93 -1.12 -1.57
C VAL A 157 18.40 -2.43 -0.94
N GLY A 158 18.82 -3.40 -1.74
CA GLY A 158 19.37 -4.65 -1.24
C GLY A 158 19.68 -5.66 -2.33
N CYS A 159 20.01 -6.86 -1.90
CA CYS A 159 20.22 -8.02 -2.77
C CYS A 159 19.85 -9.33 -2.08
N SER A 160 19.50 -10.32 -2.90
CA SER A 160 19.25 -11.68 -2.45
C SER A 160 20.53 -12.51 -2.62
N TYR A 161 21.15 -12.88 -1.51
CA TYR A 161 22.44 -13.57 -1.46
C TYR A 161 22.26 -15.05 -1.12
N THR A 162 22.92 -15.89 -1.89
CA THR A 162 22.93 -17.35 -1.71
C THR A 162 24.27 -17.80 -1.15
N TYR A 163 24.25 -18.60 -0.08
CA TYR A 163 25.46 -19.09 0.60
C TYR A 163 25.29 -20.54 1.08
N GLU A 164 26.41 -21.21 1.34
CA GLU A 164 26.41 -22.57 1.88
C GLU A 164 26.17 -22.56 3.40
N CYS A 165 25.22 -23.35 3.84
CA CYS A 165 24.85 -23.51 5.25
C CYS A 165 24.83 -24.99 5.64
N LEU A 166 25.11 -25.26 6.92
CA LEU A 166 25.04 -26.60 7.51
C LEU A 166 23.67 -26.83 8.14
N ASP A 167 23.08 -28.00 7.89
CA ASP A 167 21.90 -28.47 8.61
C ASP A 167 22.29 -29.17 9.94
N SER A 168 21.29 -29.67 10.68
CA SER A 168 21.52 -30.38 11.94
C SER A 168 22.25 -31.72 11.80
N PHE A 169 22.57 -32.15 10.59
CA PHE A 169 23.25 -33.40 10.25
C PHE A 169 24.57 -33.16 9.50
N ASP A 170 25.12 -31.95 9.57
CA ASP A 170 26.36 -31.54 8.89
C ASP A 170 26.34 -31.67 7.36
N ASN A 171 25.15 -31.68 6.73
CA ASN A 171 25.05 -31.62 5.27
C ASN A 171 25.06 -30.18 4.78
N PHE A 172 25.75 -29.93 3.68
CA PHE A 172 25.78 -28.64 3.01
C PHE A 172 24.54 -28.46 2.14
N HIS A 173 23.83 -27.35 2.37
CA HIS A 173 22.73 -26.90 1.52
C HIS A 173 22.91 -25.43 1.12
N SER A 174 22.20 -25.04 0.08
CA SER A 174 22.14 -23.66 -0.38
C SER A 174 21.08 -22.89 0.41
N CYS A 175 21.51 -21.90 1.20
CA CYS A 175 20.66 -20.99 1.95
C CYS A 175 20.56 -19.63 1.24
N GLY A 176 19.38 -19.04 1.25
CA GLY A 176 19.15 -17.67 0.78
C GLY A 176 18.93 -16.70 1.94
N ILE A 177 19.56 -15.52 1.88
CA ILE A 177 19.29 -14.40 2.79
C ILE A 177 19.09 -13.12 1.99
N TYR A 178 18.14 -12.30 2.43
CA TYR A 178 17.99 -10.96 1.93
C TYR A 178 18.90 -10.00 2.71
N LEU A 179 19.76 -9.27 1.98
CA LEU A 179 20.70 -8.30 2.53
C LEU A 179 20.26 -6.89 2.16
N HIS A 180 19.98 -6.05 3.16
CA HIS A 180 19.78 -4.63 2.94
C HIS A 180 21.07 -3.97 2.43
N LEU A 181 20.92 -3.05 1.47
CA LEU A 181 22.05 -2.34 0.90
C LEU A 181 22.78 -1.58 1.99
N ASN A 182 24.08 -1.77 2.03
CA ASN A 182 24.98 -1.19 3.00
C ASN A 182 24.76 -1.59 4.48
N GLU A 183 24.03 -2.66 4.76
CA GLU A 183 23.83 -3.15 6.12
C GLU A 183 24.52 -4.51 6.33
N PRO A 184 25.34 -4.67 7.39
CA PRO A 184 25.94 -5.96 7.71
C PRO A 184 24.89 -6.94 8.23
N ALA A 185 25.02 -8.19 7.82
CA ALA A 185 24.25 -9.32 8.34
C ALA A 185 25.20 -10.47 8.67
N GLN A 186 24.87 -11.20 9.72
CA GLN A 186 25.58 -12.41 10.09
C GLN A 186 24.95 -13.60 9.38
N ILE A 187 25.76 -14.39 8.69
CA ILE A 187 25.33 -15.63 8.02
C ILE A 187 25.78 -16.85 8.83
N ALA A 188 25.36 -18.05 8.42
CA ALA A 188 25.90 -19.28 9.00
C ALA A 188 27.43 -19.28 8.89
N ASN A 189 28.12 -19.90 9.85
CA ASN A 189 29.59 -19.92 10.00
C ASN A 189 30.21 -18.65 10.59
N ASN A 190 29.45 -17.83 11.33
CA ASN A 190 29.91 -16.61 12.00
C ASN A 190 30.53 -15.54 11.08
N LYS A 191 30.37 -15.67 9.77
CA LYS A 191 30.80 -14.64 8.82
C LYS A 191 29.81 -13.49 8.84
N THR A 192 30.34 -12.27 8.72
CA THR A 192 29.51 -11.07 8.57
C THR A 192 29.70 -10.55 7.15
N VAL A 193 28.60 -10.38 6.44
CA VAL A 193 28.59 -9.98 5.04
C VAL A 193 27.72 -8.75 4.85
N LYS A 194 27.98 -7.99 3.79
CA LYS A 194 27.27 -6.76 3.47
C LYS A 194 27.07 -6.64 1.96
N CYS A 195 25.86 -6.30 1.55
CA CYS A 195 25.55 -5.98 0.16
C CYS A 195 25.98 -4.55 -0.17
N ILE A 196 26.71 -4.37 -1.28
CA ILE A 196 27.18 -3.07 -1.77
C ILE A 196 26.82 -2.90 -3.25
N GLU A 197 26.59 -1.65 -3.65
CA GLU A 197 26.36 -1.26 -5.05
C GLU A 197 27.70 -0.90 -5.70
N LYS A 198 27.94 -1.44 -6.89
CA LYS A 198 29.10 -1.15 -7.74
C LYS A 198 28.84 0.10 -8.58
N GLU A 199 29.89 0.65 -9.19
CA GLU A 199 29.79 1.84 -10.03
C GLU A 199 28.89 1.66 -11.28
N ASP A 200 28.74 0.42 -11.75
CA ASP A 200 27.88 0.04 -12.87
C ASP A 200 26.40 -0.18 -12.48
N GLY A 201 26.05 0.01 -11.21
CA GLY A 201 24.70 -0.20 -10.67
C GLY A 201 24.35 -1.66 -10.34
N ASN A 202 25.26 -2.60 -10.59
CA ASN A 202 25.12 -3.97 -10.07
C ASN A 202 25.46 -4.01 -8.58
N VAL A 203 25.17 -5.13 -7.94
CA VAL A 203 25.49 -5.36 -6.52
C VAL A 203 26.49 -6.50 -6.36
N THR A 204 27.23 -6.47 -5.26
CA THR A 204 28.04 -7.60 -4.79
C THR A 204 28.01 -7.67 -3.27
N VAL A 205 28.45 -8.80 -2.75
CA VAL A 205 28.55 -9.05 -1.32
C VAL A 205 30.01 -9.09 -0.92
N ILE A 206 30.34 -8.29 0.09
CA ILE A 206 31.68 -8.26 0.70
C ILE A 206 31.62 -8.79 2.13
N GLU A 207 32.66 -9.50 2.54
CA GLU A 207 32.87 -9.88 3.94
C GLU A 207 33.38 -8.66 4.73
N VAL A 208 32.88 -8.50 5.96
CA VAL A 208 33.25 -7.40 6.86
C VAL A 208 33.53 -7.94 8.26
N ASN A 209 34.43 -7.27 8.99
CA ASN A 209 34.87 -7.72 10.31
C ASN A 209 33.91 -7.33 11.45
N GLU A 210 33.01 -6.38 11.22
CA GLU A 210 32.16 -5.80 12.26
C GLU A 210 30.69 -6.18 12.06
N TYR A 211 30.16 -7.04 12.93
CA TYR A 211 28.73 -7.17 13.11
C TYR A 211 28.24 -6.02 14.00
N LYS A 212 27.43 -5.13 13.42
CA LYS A 212 26.74 -4.10 14.19
C LYS A 212 25.33 -4.59 14.48
N GLU A 213 25.03 -4.85 15.74
CA GLU A 213 23.68 -5.22 16.17
C GLU A 213 22.68 -4.16 15.67
N HIS A 214 21.64 -4.64 15.01
CA HIS A 214 20.58 -3.78 14.54
C HIS A 214 19.72 -3.32 15.72
N GLY A 215 19.34 -2.05 15.70
CA GLY A 215 18.58 -1.45 16.78
C GLY A 215 18.31 0.02 16.54
N CYS A 216 17.65 0.65 17.49
CA CYS A 216 17.34 2.07 17.46
C CYS A 216 17.98 2.78 18.66
N THR A 217 18.31 4.06 18.46
CA THR A 217 18.84 4.90 19.53
C THR A 217 17.77 5.87 19.98
N LEU A 218 17.40 5.82 21.26
CA LEU A 218 16.47 6.75 21.88
C LEU A 218 17.16 7.44 23.05
N ASP A 219 17.13 8.77 23.08
CA ASP A 219 17.71 9.58 24.16
C ASP A 219 19.19 9.22 24.46
N GLY A 220 19.96 8.80 23.45
CA GLY A 220 21.37 8.41 23.54
C GLY A 220 21.62 6.95 23.92
N GLN A 221 20.59 6.16 24.22
CA GLN A 221 20.69 4.75 24.57
C GLN A 221 20.35 3.86 23.37
N PHE A 222 21.14 2.81 23.13
CA PHE A 222 20.88 1.80 22.12
C PHE A 222 19.91 0.73 22.64
N HIS A 223 18.97 0.33 21.78
CA HIS A 223 18.01 -0.72 22.05
C HIS A 223 17.99 -1.71 20.89
N SER A 224 18.09 -3.01 21.21
CA SER A 224 18.04 -4.09 20.23
C SER A 224 16.69 -4.14 19.49
N LEU A 225 16.72 -4.68 18.27
CA LEU A 225 15.50 -5.03 17.54
C LEU A 225 14.56 -5.93 18.35
N TYR A 226 13.25 -5.69 18.21
CA TYR A 226 12.14 -6.47 18.80
C TYR A 226 12.08 -6.56 20.33
N LYS A 227 13.11 -6.10 21.04
CA LYS A 227 13.06 -6.00 22.51
C LYS A 227 12.25 -4.78 22.90
N GLN A 228 11.25 -5.03 23.75
CA GLN A 228 10.48 -3.96 24.37
C GLN A 228 11.29 -3.29 25.47
N PHE A 229 11.14 -1.98 25.61
CA PHE A 229 11.75 -1.21 26.69
C PHE A 229 10.81 -0.10 27.15
N ILE A 230 10.85 0.18 28.46
CA ILE A 230 10.05 1.24 29.07
C ILE A 230 10.85 2.55 29.00
N ASN A 231 10.23 3.59 28.45
CA ASN A 231 10.72 4.96 28.57
C ASN A 231 9.82 5.70 29.55
N GLU A 232 10.30 5.86 30.79
CA GLU A 232 9.56 6.50 31.87
C GLU A 232 9.28 7.97 31.60
N LYS A 233 10.25 8.69 31.01
CA LYS A 233 10.09 10.11 30.63
C LYS A 233 8.91 10.33 29.69
N ARG A 234 8.66 9.35 28.81
CA ARG A 234 7.58 9.39 27.84
C ARG A 234 6.36 8.61 28.28
N ALA A 235 6.37 7.97 29.45
CA ALA A 235 5.29 7.13 29.95
C ALA A 235 4.82 6.11 28.89
N ALA A 236 5.78 5.44 28.23
CA ALA A 236 5.49 4.55 27.10
C ALA A 236 6.44 3.35 27.01
N VAL A 237 5.94 2.27 26.41
CA VAL A 237 6.73 1.09 26.03
C VAL A 237 6.99 1.15 24.53
N PHE A 238 8.27 1.10 24.18
CA PHE A 238 8.74 1.12 22.81
C PHE A 238 9.39 -0.20 22.44
N SER A 239 9.49 -0.44 21.14
CA SER A 239 10.32 -1.48 20.56
C SER A 239 10.96 -0.95 19.28
N CYS A 240 12.19 -1.35 18.99
CA CYS A 240 12.79 -1.07 17.68
C CYS A 240 12.28 -2.08 16.66
N ARG A 241 11.67 -1.61 15.57
CA ARG A 241 11.36 -2.44 14.39
C ARG A 241 12.52 -2.42 13.40
N TRP A 242 12.48 -3.36 12.43
CA TRP A 242 13.38 -3.35 11.28
C TRP A 242 13.45 -1.93 10.68
N ARG A 243 14.65 -1.49 10.26
CA ARG A 243 14.97 -0.12 9.79
C ARG A 243 15.10 0.98 10.85
N LYS A 244 15.40 0.60 12.10
CA LYS A 244 15.62 1.54 13.22
C LYS A 244 14.39 2.40 13.55
N GLU A 245 13.21 1.94 13.14
CA GLU A 245 11.96 2.63 13.42
C GLU A 245 11.56 2.38 14.87
N LEU A 246 11.40 3.47 15.63
CA LEU A 246 10.90 3.41 16.99
C LEU A 246 9.39 3.25 16.97
N ASP A 247 8.90 2.09 17.37
CA ASP A 247 7.45 1.84 17.45
C ASP A 247 6.96 1.85 18.89
N LYS A 248 5.87 2.56 19.13
CA LYS A 248 5.24 2.64 20.45
C LYS A 248 4.20 1.53 20.56
N GLN A 249 4.46 0.56 21.42
CA GLN A 249 3.56 -0.58 21.65
C GLN A 249 2.46 -0.24 22.65
N TYR A 250 2.83 0.40 23.76
CA TYR A 250 1.93 0.67 24.87
C TYR A 250 2.24 2.02 25.51
N CYS A 251 1.32 2.48 26.34
CA CYS A 251 1.58 3.52 27.32
C CYS A 251 1.78 2.88 28.69
N THR A 252 2.58 3.51 29.55
CA THR A 252 2.71 3.11 30.95
C THR A 252 2.28 4.26 31.85
N PHE A 253 1.42 3.98 32.82
CA PHE A 253 1.01 4.96 33.83
C PHE A 253 0.83 4.26 35.18
N ASN A 254 1.49 4.76 36.23
CA ASN A 254 1.56 4.12 37.56
C ASN A 254 1.93 2.63 37.51
N GLY A 255 2.91 2.27 36.67
CA GLY A 255 3.38 0.89 36.53
C GLY A 255 2.44 -0.04 35.75
N LYS A 256 1.28 0.44 35.28
CA LYS A 256 0.34 -0.33 34.47
C LYS A 256 0.48 -0.01 32.99
N LEU A 257 0.28 -1.02 32.15
CA LEU A 257 0.32 -0.91 30.69
C LEU A 257 -1.07 -0.66 30.12
N TYR A 258 -1.14 0.21 29.12
CA TYR A 258 -2.36 0.57 28.42
C TYR A 258 -2.15 0.49 26.91
N VAL A 259 -3.14 -0.10 26.22
CA VAL A 259 -3.14 -0.22 24.77
C VAL A 259 -3.29 1.14 24.10
N ILE A 260 -2.72 1.28 22.90
CA ILE A 260 -2.92 2.47 22.06
C ILE A 260 -4.41 2.70 21.83
N GLY A 261 -4.87 3.93 22.05
CA GLY A 261 -6.27 4.35 22.00
C GLY A 261 -6.98 4.35 23.36
N ALA A 262 -6.39 3.77 24.42
CA ALA A 262 -7.00 3.80 25.75
C ALA A 262 -7.12 5.23 26.30
N ILE A 263 -8.26 5.52 26.93
CA ILE A 263 -8.54 6.78 27.63
C ILE A 263 -8.76 6.45 29.10
N LEU A 264 -7.97 7.07 29.98
CA LEU A 264 -8.04 6.85 31.42
C LEU A 264 -8.47 8.13 32.11
N LYS A 265 -9.48 8.04 32.96
CA LYS A 265 -9.84 9.11 33.88
C LYS A 265 -8.95 9.03 35.12
N LEU A 266 -8.16 10.07 35.35
CA LEU A 266 -7.26 10.20 36.50
C LEU A 266 -8.03 10.74 37.70
N SER A 267 -7.52 10.46 38.91
CA SER A 267 -8.13 10.90 40.17
C SER A 267 -8.21 12.41 40.33
N ASN A 268 -7.35 13.16 39.64
CA ASN A 268 -7.35 14.63 39.61
C ASN A 268 -8.32 15.22 38.56
N GLY A 269 -9.18 14.41 37.94
CA GLY A 269 -10.15 14.85 36.94
C GLY A 269 -9.60 14.93 35.52
N CYS A 270 -8.29 14.76 35.32
CA CYS A 270 -7.68 14.76 33.99
C CYS A 270 -7.94 13.44 33.24
N LEU A 271 -7.83 13.48 31.93
CA LEU A 271 -7.81 12.34 31.03
C LEU A 271 -6.39 12.09 30.55
N PHE A 272 -5.93 10.84 30.66
CA PHE A 272 -4.75 10.35 29.99
C PHE A 272 -5.16 9.55 28.76
N ILE A 273 -4.70 9.98 27.59
CA ILE A 273 -5.00 9.32 26.32
C ILE A 273 -3.71 8.70 25.78
N CYS A 274 -3.75 7.38 25.64
CA CYS A 274 -2.65 6.59 25.10
C CYS A 274 -2.60 6.70 23.57
N HIS A 275 -2.10 7.82 23.04
CA HIS A 275 -2.07 8.05 21.60
C HIS A 275 -0.80 7.46 20.93
N LYS A 276 -0.92 7.03 19.66
CA LYS A 276 0.10 6.27 18.94
C LYS A 276 1.45 6.98 18.84
N GLN A 277 1.43 8.30 18.64
CA GLN A 277 2.67 9.09 18.47
C GLN A 277 3.21 9.66 19.79
N THR A 278 2.33 10.15 20.66
CA THR A 278 2.68 10.79 21.93
C THR A 278 1.51 10.60 22.89
N ASN A 279 1.79 10.50 24.19
CA ASN A 279 0.73 10.56 25.20
C ASN A 279 0.09 11.95 25.23
N ILE A 280 -1.21 12.01 25.46
CA ILE A 280 -1.95 13.27 25.57
C ILE A 280 -2.56 13.32 26.97
N PHE A 281 -2.36 14.42 27.67
CA PHE A 281 -2.97 14.71 28.95
C PHE A 281 -3.95 15.87 28.75
N HIS A 282 -5.21 15.64 29.08
CA HIS A 282 -6.28 16.63 28.93
C HIS A 282 -6.96 16.83 30.28
N CYS A 283 -6.78 17.99 30.89
CA CYS A 283 -7.44 18.34 32.14
C CYS A 283 -8.52 19.36 31.84
N ASP A 284 -9.77 19.04 32.14
CA ASP A 284 -10.82 20.03 32.23
C ASP A 284 -10.48 20.93 33.43
N HIS A 285 -10.07 22.16 33.12
CA HIS A 285 -9.59 23.23 34.00
C HIS A 285 -8.08 23.29 34.27
N GLN A 286 -7.50 24.39 33.78
CA GLN A 286 -6.22 24.94 34.21
C GLN A 286 -6.34 25.35 35.69
N LEU A 287 -5.99 24.46 36.61
CA LEU A 287 -5.88 24.79 38.03
C LEU A 287 -4.69 25.76 38.22
N SER A 288 -4.94 26.91 38.83
CA SER A 288 -3.90 27.83 39.28
C SER A 288 -2.93 27.10 40.22
N GLY A 289 -1.69 26.89 39.79
CA GLY A 289 -0.65 26.25 40.62
C GLY A 289 0.09 25.07 39.99
N PHE A 290 -0.22 24.66 38.75
CA PHE A 290 0.64 23.72 38.04
C PHE A 290 1.87 24.41 37.43
N GLU A 291 3.05 24.03 37.89
CA GLU A 291 4.31 24.40 37.25
C GLU A 291 4.60 23.44 36.09
N VAL A 292 4.70 23.99 34.87
CA VAL A 292 5.10 23.22 33.68
C VAL A 292 6.60 22.96 33.77
N ILE A 293 6.98 21.77 34.23
CA ILE A 293 8.38 21.34 34.20
C ILE A 293 8.71 20.80 32.81
N GLY A 294 9.26 21.68 31.97
CA GLY A 294 9.75 21.35 30.62
C GLY A 294 9.56 22.49 29.63
N LYS A 295 10.53 22.73 28.75
CA LYS A 295 10.42 23.79 27.73
C LYS A 295 9.29 23.43 26.75
N PRO A 296 8.22 24.23 26.63
CA PRO A 296 7.20 24.01 25.61
C PRO A 296 7.86 24.11 24.22
N ARG A 297 7.64 23.09 23.37
CA ARG A 297 8.08 23.14 21.97
C ARG A 297 7.38 24.31 21.30
N ARG A 298 8.13 25.36 20.96
CA ARG A 298 7.64 26.44 20.11
C ARG A 298 7.34 25.85 18.73
N VAL A 299 6.07 25.74 18.40
CA VAL A 299 5.63 25.54 17.02
C VAL A 299 5.94 26.84 16.28
N LYS A 300 6.94 26.84 15.39
CA LYS A 300 7.12 27.93 14.44
C LYS A 300 5.88 27.94 13.54
N ARG A 301 5.08 29.00 13.62
CA ARG A 301 4.12 29.31 12.57
C ARG A 301 4.93 29.66 11.31
N SER A 302 4.69 28.90 10.24
CA SER A 302 5.09 29.25 8.88
C SER A 302 4.38 30.51 8.43
#